data_AF-A0A967JWT8-F1
#
_entry.id   AF-A0A967JWT8-F1
#
_cell.length_a   1.000
_cell.length_b   1.000
_cell.length_c   1.000
_cell.angle_alpha   90.00
_cell.angle_beta   90.00
_cell.angle_gamma   90.00
#
_symmetry.space_group_name_H-M   'P 1'
#
loop_
_entity.id
_entity.type
_entity.pdbx_description
1 polymer ?
#
loop_
_entity_poly.entity_id
_entity_poly.type
_entity_poly.pdbx_seq_one_letter_code
_entity_poly.pdbx_strand_id
1 'polypeptide(L)'
;MSEQLEFLSQERPLPHGGRDNVVQWHVFRTREAAEAFAPSVRLGAGQRLVGGYSRDSIGPLWWVGVQVDDIERWGNRQAVNKGVHIE
;
A
#
# COMPACT_ATOMS: atom_id res chain seq x y z
N MET A 1 -1.82 21.28 -3.35
CA MET A 1 -0.76 20.45 -3.98
C MET A 1 -0.82 19.06 -3.35
N SER A 2 -1.69 18.17 -3.84
CA SER A 2 -1.77 16.77 -3.36
C SER A 2 -2.30 15.79 -4.43
N GLU A 3 -2.13 16.06 -5.74
CA GLU A 3 -2.56 15.15 -6.83
C GLU A 3 -1.82 13.79 -6.83
N GLN A 4 -0.74 13.65 -6.07
CA GLN A 4 0.07 12.43 -6.03
C GLN A 4 -0.60 11.28 -5.25
N LEU A 5 -1.64 11.55 -4.45
CA LEU A 5 -2.29 10.56 -3.58
C LEU A 5 -3.78 10.39 -3.88
N GLU A 6 -4.23 10.70 -5.10
CA GLU A 6 -5.63 10.49 -5.51
C GLU A 6 -6.10 9.05 -5.31
N PHE A 7 -5.18 8.08 -5.37
CA PHE A 7 -5.48 6.67 -5.10
C PHE A 7 -6.06 6.44 -3.70
N LEU A 8 -5.75 7.27 -2.68
CA LEU A 8 -6.34 7.15 -1.34
C LEU A 8 -7.81 7.54 -1.28
N SER A 9 -8.31 8.22 -2.31
CA SER A 9 -9.73 8.54 -2.48
C SER A 9 -10.47 7.47 -3.30
N GLN A 10 -9.77 6.44 -3.78
CA GLN A 10 -10.35 5.36 -4.56
C GLN A 10 -10.68 4.18 -3.65
N GLU A 11 -11.91 3.69 -3.74
CA GLU A 11 -12.30 2.47 -3.03
C GLU A 11 -11.58 1.29 -3.70
N ARG A 12 -10.68 0.64 -2.95
CA ARG A 12 -9.95 -0.54 -3.40
C ARG A 12 -9.86 -1.57 -2.29
N PRO A 13 -10.12 -2.86 -2.59
CA PRO A 13 -9.92 -3.92 -1.62
C PRO A 13 -8.45 -3.96 -1.17
N LEU A 14 -8.22 -4.49 0.03
CA LEU A 14 -6.87 -4.76 0.50
C LEU A 14 -6.16 -5.71 -0.47
N PRO A 15 -4.87 -5.47 -0.77
CA PRO A 15 -4.11 -6.35 -1.64
C PRO A 15 -3.99 -7.73 -1.00
N HIS A 16 -4.21 -8.77 -1.81
CA HIS A 16 -3.95 -10.15 -1.40
C HIS A 16 -2.58 -10.57 -1.95
N GLY A 17 -1.66 -10.90 -1.05
CA GLY A 17 -0.26 -11.20 -1.35
C GLY A 17 -0.08 -12.02 -2.62
N GLY A 18 0.50 -11.39 -3.65
CA GLY A 18 0.86 -12.02 -4.92
C GLY A 18 -0.11 -11.87 -6.09
N ARG A 19 -1.37 -11.45 -5.88
CA ARG A 19 -2.33 -11.27 -7.01
C ARG A 19 -2.22 -9.92 -7.73
N ASP A 20 -1.82 -8.88 -7.00
CA ASP A 20 -1.81 -7.50 -7.51
C ASP A 20 -0.38 -6.95 -7.74
N ASN A 21 0.63 -7.82 -7.71
CA ASN A 21 2.05 -7.45 -7.64
C ASN A 21 2.38 -6.45 -6.51
N VAL A 22 1.51 -6.36 -5.49
CA VAL A 22 1.77 -5.56 -4.30
C VAL A 22 2.57 -6.42 -3.34
N VAL A 23 3.80 -5.98 -3.07
CA VAL A 23 4.78 -6.74 -2.29
C VAL A 23 4.82 -6.31 -0.83
N GLN A 24 4.39 -5.09 -0.55
CA GLN A 24 4.30 -4.55 0.81
C GLN A 24 3.14 -3.57 0.86
N TRP A 25 2.39 -3.57 1.96
CA TRP A 25 1.37 -2.56 2.22
C TRP A 25 1.22 -2.32 3.71
N HIS A 26 0.79 -1.11 4.04
CA HIS A 26 0.44 -0.68 5.39
C HIS A 26 -1.00 -0.20 5.40
N VAL A 27 -1.70 -0.48 6.48
CA VAL A 27 -3.11 -0.13 6.69
C VAL A 27 -3.21 0.87 7.82
N PHE A 28 -4.01 1.90 7.62
CA PHE A 28 -4.18 3.05 8.49
C PHE A 28 -5.67 3.26 8.78
N ARG A 29 -5.98 3.76 9.97
CA ARG A 29 -7.36 4.12 10.35
C ARG A 29 -7.79 5.50 9.88
N THR A 30 -6.86 6.34 9.46
CA THR A 30 -7.12 7.69 8.95
C THR A 30 -6.42 7.91 7.62
N ARG A 31 -7.02 8.77 6.80
CA ARG A 31 -6.43 9.20 5.52
C ARG A 31 -5.13 9.96 5.76
N GLU A 32 -5.10 10.87 6.74
CA GLU A 32 -3.92 11.69 7.01
C GLU A 32 -2.69 10.86 7.37
N ALA A 33 -2.87 9.76 8.12
CA ALA A 33 -1.77 8.84 8.45
C ALA A 33 -1.22 8.14 7.20
N ALA A 34 -2.10 7.71 6.30
CA ALA A 34 -1.72 7.16 5.01
C ALA A 34 -0.99 8.19 4.12
N GLU A 35 -1.45 9.44 4.11
CA GLU A 35 -0.84 10.55 3.38
C GLU A 35 0.55 10.92 3.93
N ALA A 36 0.72 10.88 5.24
CA ALA A 36 2.01 11.10 5.90
C ALA A 36 2.99 9.94 5.67
N PHE A 37 2.49 8.71 5.55
CA PHE A 37 3.32 7.53 5.29
C PHE A 37 3.80 7.45 3.84
N ALA A 38 2.96 7.81 2.87
CA ALA A 38 3.28 7.74 1.44
C ALA A 38 4.68 8.30 1.04
N PRO A 39 5.09 9.52 1.44
CA PRO A 39 6.42 10.05 1.12
C PRO A 39 7.58 9.37 1.85
N SER A 40 7.31 8.63 2.94
CA SER A 40 8.34 7.86 3.66
C SER A 40 8.76 6.58 2.92
N VAL A 41 7.93 6.14 1.97
CA VAL A 41 8.18 4.93 1.17
C VAL A 41 9.24 5.21 0.10
N ARG A 42 10.38 4.51 0.20
CA ARG A 42 11.44 4.58 -0.80
C ARG A 42 11.13 3.63 -1.96
N LEU A 43 10.78 4.19 -3.11
CA LEU A 43 10.56 3.45 -4.34
C LEU A 43 11.86 3.25 -5.11
N GLY A 44 12.14 2.00 -5.49
CA GLY A 44 13.20 1.63 -6.43
C GLY A 44 12.72 1.65 -7.88
N ALA A 45 13.63 1.37 -8.83
CA ALA A 45 13.27 1.23 -10.25
C ALA A 45 12.27 0.08 -10.46
N GLY A 46 11.20 0.34 -11.22
CA GLY A 46 10.12 -0.63 -11.45
C GLY A 46 9.18 -0.82 -10.25
N GLN A 47 9.24 0.08 -9.27
CA GLN A 47 8.30 0.13 -8.14
C GLN A 47 7.43 1.37 -8.25
N ARG A 48 6.15 1.22 -7.90
CA ARG A 48 5.22 2.35 -7.79
C ARG A 48 4.45 2.29 -6.49
N LEU A 49 4.12 3.46 -5.98
CA LEU A 49 3.18 3.58 -4.88
C LEU A 49 1.77 3.31 -5.41
N VAL A 50 1.04 2.45 -4.70
CA VAL A 50 -0.38 2.19 -4.89
C VAL A 50 -1.08 2.31 -3.55
N GLY A 51 -2.39 2.39 -3.58
CA GLY A 51 -3.17 2.39 -2.36
C GLY A 51 -4.63 2.57 -2.66
N GLY A 52 -5.41 2.66 -1.60
CA GLY A 52 -6.85 2.81 -1.66
C GLY A 52 -7.42 3.01 -0.29
N TYR A 53 -8.74 3.16 -0.23
CA TYR A 53 -9.47 2.97 1.00
C TYR A 53 -10.44 1.81 0.86
N SER A 54 -10.74 1.18 1.98
CA SER A 54 -11.73 0.13 2.09
C SER A 54 -12.57 0.38 3.35
N ARG A 55 -13.57 -0.45 3.57
CA ARG A 55 -14.36 -0.45 4.80
C ARG A 55 -14.39 -1.86 5.34
N ASP A 56 -14.09 -1.96 6.63
CA ASP A 56 -14.34 -3.16 7.41
C ASP A 56 -15.57 -2.92 8.32
N SER A 57 -16.01 -3.96 9.02
CA SER A 57 -17.07 -3.90 10.03
C SER A 57 -16.84 -2.84 11.12
N ILE A 58 -15.59 -2.42 11.35
CA ILE A 58 -15.23 -1.38 12.32
C ILE A 58 -15.31 0.05 11.74
N GLY A 59 -15.18 0.21 10.42
CA GLY A 59 -15.17 1.52 9.77
C GLY A 59 -14.23 1.63 8.57
N PRO A 60 -14.03 2.84 8.02
CA PRO A 60 -13.12 3.06 6.91
C PRO A 60 -11.66 2.83 7.32
N LEU A 61 -10.89 2.34 6.37
CA LEU A 61 -9.46 2.12 6.49
C LEU A 61 -8.79 2.52 5.19
N TRP A 62 -7.61 3.11 5.28
CA TRP A 62 -6.78 3.49 4.15
C TRP A 62 -5.57 2.59 4.10
N TRP A 63 -5.07 2.32 2.92
CA TRP A 63 -3.87 1.53 2.79
C TRP A 63 -2.97 2.08 1.70
N VAL A 64 -1.68 1.98 1.94
CA VAL A 64 -0.62 2.38 1.01
C VAL A 64 0.30 1.19 0.85
N GLY A 65 0.57 0.81 -0.39
CA GLY A 65 1.44 -0.28 -0.74
C GLY A 65 2.39 0.02 -1.89
N VAL A 66 3.36 -0.86 -2.04
CA VAL A 66 4.34 -0.82 -3.12
C VAL A 66 3.98 -1.93 -4.09
N GLN A 67 3.65 -1.53 -5.32
CA GLN A 67 3.47 -2.43 -6.44
C GLN A 67 4.76 -2.50 -7.24
N VAL A 68 5.14 -3.70 -7.66
CA VAL A 68 6.28 -3.95 -8.53
C VAL A 68 5.78 -4.38 -9.91
N ASP A 69 6.54 -4.12 -10.96
CA ASP A 69 6.19 -4.59 -12.32
C ASP A 69 6.21 -6.12 -12.41
N ASP A 70 7.18 -6.75 -11.74
CA ASP A 70 7.44 -8.17 -11.82
C ASP A 70 7.80 -8.74 -10.44
N ILE A 71 6.85 -9.45 -9.83
CA ILE A 71 7.02 -10.07 -8.51
C ILE A 71 8.02 -11.23 -8.54
N GLU A 72 8.25 -11.86 -9.70
CA GLU A 72 9.21 -12.95 -9.86
C GLU A 72 10.65 -12.43 -9.93
N ARG A 73 10.87 -11.26 -10.54
CA ARG A 73 12.17 -10.58 -10.63
C ARG A 73 12.51 -9.73 -9.41
N TRP A 74 11.53 -9.34 -8.59
CA TRP A 74 11.76 -8.51 -7.40
C TRP A 74 12.62 -9.19 -6.31
N GLY A 75 12.90 -10.48 -6.44
CA GLY A 75 14.09 -11.09 -5.84
C GLY A 75 13.99 -11.43 -4.36
N ASN A 76 12.83 -11.27 -3.71
CA ASN A 76 12.64 -11.79 -2.36
C ASN A 76 11.17 -12.09 -2.03
N ARG A 77 10.69 -13.26 -2.45
CA ARG A 77 9.36 -13.79 -2.06
C ARG A 77 9.16 -13.86 -0.52
N GLN A 78 10.23 -13.79 0.27
CA GLN A 78 10.20 -13.75 1.73
C GLN A 78 10.05 -12.34 2.33
N ALA A 79 10.25 -11.26 1.55
CA ALA A 79 10.02 -9.88 2.02
C ALA A 79 8.55 -9.46 1.89
N VAL A 80 7.69 -10.33 1.36
CA VAL A 80 6.23 -10.16 1.22
C VAL A 80 5.52 -10.44 2.56
N ASN A 81 6.12 -10.01 3.67
CA ASN A 81 5.52 -9.84 5.00
C ASN A 81 6.63 -9.52 6.01
N LYS A 82 6.72 -8.27 6.44
CA LYS A 82 7.05 -8.01 7.85
C LYS A 82 5.85 -7.30 8.44
N GLY A 83 5.25 -8.00 9.40
CA GLY A 83 3.88 -7.81 9.85
C GLY A 83 3.52 -6.40 10.27
N VAL A 84 2.23 -6.16 10.16
CA VAL A 84 1.51 -4.96 10.59
C VAL A 84 1.95 -4.54 11.99
N HIS A 85 2.58 -3.36 12.11
CA HIS A 85 2.57 -2.60 13.34
C HIS A 85 1.47 -1.56 13.14
N ILE A 86 0.39 -1.71 13.90
CA ILE A 86 -0.69 -0.73 14.01
C ILE A 86 -0.27 0.18 15.16
N GLU A 87 0.22 1.38 14.84
CA GLU A 87 0.25 2.53 15.76
C GLU A 87 -0.98 3.41 15.52
#